data_AF-A0A1W1DVG2-F1
#
_entry.id   AF-A0A1W1DVG2-F1
#
_cell.length_a   1.000
_cell.length_b   1.000
_cell.length_c   1.000
_cell.angle_alpha   90.00
_cell.angle_beta   90.00
_cell.angle_gamma   90.00
#
_symmetry.space_group_name_H-M   'P 1'
#
loop_
_entity.id
_entity.type
_entity.pdbx_description
1 polymer ?
#
loop_
_entity_poly.entity_id
_entity_poly.type
_entity_poly.pdbx_seq_one_letter_code
_entity_poly.pdbx_strand_id
1 'polypeptide(L)' 'MVPVLARAAAAVGVSGFFMETHPDPENALSDGPNMIPIHKMAEMLKALQDIDNITKQNGFLEDQLT' A
#
# COMPACT_ATOMS: atom_id res chain seq x y z
N MET A 1 5.06 -1.69 -10.20
CA MET A 1 4.49 -2.90 -9.54
C MET A 1 3.98 -2.60 -8.13
N VAL A 2 4.74 -1.88 -7.30
CA VAL A 2 4.39 -1.61 -5.89
C VAL A 2 2.99 -1.04 -5.64
N PRO A 3 2.50 0.00 -6.37
CA PRO A 3 1.17 0.52 -6.11
C PRO A 3 0.04 -0.50 -6.31
N VAL A 4 0.22 -1.45 -7.23
CA VAL A 4 -0.79 -2.48 -7.51
C VAL A 4 -0.88 -3.47 -6.35
N LEU A 5 0.26 -3.98 -5.89
CA LEU A 5 0.33 -4.95 -4.79
C LEU A 5 -0.11 -4.33 -3.45
N ALA A 6 0.27 -3.08 -3.20
CA ALA A 6 -0.14 -2.37 -1.99
C ALA A 6 -1.66 -2.18 -1.94
N ARG A 7 -2.31 -1.82 -3.06
CA ARG A 7 -3.78 -1.75 -3.11
C ARG A 7 -4.44 -3.12 -2.93
N ALA A 8 -3.87 -4.18 -3.49
CA ALA A 8 -4.36 -5.54 -3.29
C ALA A 8 -4.28 -5.95 -1.80
N ALA A 9 -3.15 -5.67 -1.13
CA ALA A 9 -3.00 -5.94 0.29
C ALA A 9 -3.95 -5.10 1.17
N ALA A 10 -4.21 -3.83 0.81
CA ALA A 10 -5.22 -3.02 1.48
C ALA A 10 -6.62 -3.65 1.37
N ALA A 11 -6.97 -4.11 0.16
CA ALA A 11 -8.26 -4.76 -0.09
C ALA A 11 -8.42 -6.08 0.67
N VAL A 12 -7.33 -6.82 0.88
CA VAL A 12 -7.29 -8.05 1.70
C VAL A 12 -7.48 -7.75 3.19
N GLY A 13 -7.12 -6.55 3.67
CA GLY A 13 -7.31 -6.16 5.07
C GLY A 13 -6.11 -6.44 5.97
N VAL A 14 -4.98 -5.75 5.73
CA VAL A 14 -3.78 -5.86 6.56
C VAL A 14 -3.74 -4.82 7.69
N SER A 15 -2.95 -5.09 8.74
CA SER A 15 -2.76 -4.15 9.86
C SER A 15 -1.84 -2.98 9.52
N GLY A 16 -0.95 -3.12 8.52
CA GLY A 16 0.00 -2.09 8.17
C GLY A 16 0.79 -2.37 6.91
N PHE A 17 1.51 -1.35 6.45
CA PHE A 17 2.35 -1.39 5.26
C PHE A 17 3.79 -1.03 5.62
N PHE A 18 4.73 -1.76 5.02
CA PHE A 18 6.13 -1.36 4.94
C PHE A 18 6.43 -1.05 3.47
N MET A 19 6.93 0.15 3.18
CA MET A 19 7.24 0.59 1.82
C MET A 19 8.51 1.42 1.83
N GLU A 20 9.41 1.14 0.89
CA GLU A 20 10.60 1.94 0.64
C GLU A 20 10.30 3.11 -0.30
N THR A 21 11.07 4.18 -0.15
CA THR A 21 10.88 5.42 -0.91
C THR A 21 12.21 6.11 -1.16
N HIS A 22 12.29 6.88 -2.24
CA HIS A 22 13.45 7.69 -2.55
C HIS A 22 13.03 9.03 -3.18
N PRO A 23 13.76 10.13 -2.96
CA PRO A 23 13.53 11.38 -3.68
C PRO A 23 13.67 11.23 -5.20
N ASP A 24 14.61 10.36 -5.61
CA ASP A 24 14.98 10.12 -7.00
C ASP A 24 15.28 8.61 -7.23
N PRO A 25 14.26 7.77 -7.41
CA PRO A 25 14.46 6.31 -7.47
C PRO A 25 15.38 5.84 -8.60
N GLU A 26 15.55 6.62 -9.68
CA GLU A 26 16.45 6.27 -10.79
C GLU A 26 17.92 6.29 -10.37
N ASN A 27 18.27 7.10 -9.37
CA ASN A 27 19.63 7.23 -8.83
C ASN A 27 19.80 6.56 -7.45
N ALA A 28 18.85 5.71 -7.02
CA ALA A 28 18.98 4.97 -5.78
C ALA A 28 20.12 3.94 -5.88
N LEU A 29 20.97 3.86 -4.85
CA LEU A 29 22.12 2.93 -4.80
C LEU A 29 21.71 1.45 -4.69
N SER A 30 20.45 1.20 -4.34
CA SER A 30 19.86 -0.13 -4.20
C SER A 30 18.34 -0.03 -4.38
N ASP A 31 17.75 -1.03 -5.04
CA ASP A 31 16.30 -1.26 -5.17
C ASP A 31 15.42 -0.11 -5.68
N GLY A 32 16.01 0.87 -6.37
CA GLY A 32 15.32 2.02 -6.96
C GLY A 32 14.01 1.71 -7.71
N PRO A 33 13.96 0.72 -8.63
CA PRO A 33 12.73 0.38 -9.35
C PRO A 33 11.54 -0.07 -8.47
N ASN A 34 11.80 -0.48 -7.23
CA ASN A 34 10.78 -0.89 -6.26
C ASN A 34 10.38 0.25 -5.30
N MET A 35 11.08 1.40 -5.32
CA MET A 35 10.78 2.51 -4.43
C MET A 35 9.72 3.43 -5.01
N ILE A 36 8.81 3.90 -4.16
CA ILE A 36 7.86 4.95 -4.53
C ILE A 36 8.59 6.30 -4.46
N PRO A 37 8.50 7.19 -5.47
CA PRO A 37 9.01 8.54 -5.35
C PRO A 37 8.38 9.26 -4.14
N ILE A 38 9.19 9.87 -3.27
CA ILE A 38 8.70 10.44 -1.99
C ILE A 38 7.57 11.47 -2.18
N HIS A 39 7.63 12.26 -3.26
CA HIS A 39 6.63 13.28 -3.57
C HIS A 39 5.27 12.70 -3.98
N LYS A 40 5.20 11.39 -4.27
CA LYS A 40 3.95 10.64 -4.54
C LYS A 40 3.41 9.91 -3.32
N MET A 41 4.12 9.93 -2.19
CA MET A 41 3.74 9.14 -1.01
C MET A 41 2.38 9.57 -0.44
N ALA A 42 2.07 10.86 -0.42
CA ALA A 42 0.78 11.35 0.07
C ALA A 42 -0.40 10.82 -0.79
N GLU A 43 -0.26 10.85 -2.12
CA GLU A 43 -1.25 10.31 -3.07
C GLU A 43 -1.42 8.80 -2.87
N MET A 44 -0.30 8.08 -2.71
CA MET A 44 -0.30 6.63 -2.46
C MET A 44 -0.99 6.27 -1.14
N LEU A 45 -0.62 6.92 -0.03
CA LEU A 45 -1.19 6.67 1.29
C LEU A 45 -2.67 7.01 1.35
N LYS A 46 -3.11 8.06 0.64
CA LYS A 46 -4.53 8.41 0.55
C LYS A 46 -5.34 7.28 -0.12
N ALA A 47 -4.85 6.77 -1.25
CA ALA A 47 -5.51 5.64 -1.92
C ALA A 47 -5.56 4.37 -1.04
N LEU A 48 -4.49 4.07 -0.30
CA LEU A 48 -4.48 2.93 0.63
C LEU A 48 -5.45 3.12 1.80
N GLN A 49 -5.49 4.32 2.39
CA GLN A 49 -6.40 4.64 3.49
C GLN A 49 -7.87 4.53 3.05
N ASP A 50 -8.20 4.99 1.84
CA ASP A 50 -9.58 4.91 1.33
C ASP A 50 -10.02 3.46 1.14
N ILE A 51 -9.15 2.59 0.61
CA ILE A 51 -9.42 1.14 0.51
C ILE A 51 -9.53 0.52 1.90
N ASP A 52 -8.58 0.80 2.79
CA ASP A 52 -8.54 0.23 4.15
C ASP A 52 -9.81 0.53 4.95
N ASN A 53 -10.27 1.79 4.90
CA ASN A 53 -11.49 2.22 5.56
C ASN A 53 -12.71 1.45 5.05
N ILE A 54 -12.83 1.26 3.73
CA ILE A 54 -13.96 0.53 3.12
C ILE A 54 -13.89 -0.96 3.48
N THR A 55 -12.71 -1.56 3.32
CA THR A 55 -12.47 -2.99 3.57
C THR A 55 -12.77 -3.37 5.02
N LYS A 56 -12.39 -2.54 5.99
CA LYS A 56 -12.57 -2.83 7.42
C LYS A 56 -13.92 -2.40 8.00
N GLN A 57 -14.76 -1.72 7.23
CA GLN A 57 -16.01 -1.11 7.73
C GLN A 57 -17.01 -2.12 8.31
N ASN A 58 -17.12 -3.31 7.71
CA ASN A 58 -18.20 -4.26 7.99
C ASN A 58 -17.70 -5.59 8.59
N GLY A 59 -16.42 -5.69 8.93
CA GLY A 59 -15.76 -6.96 9.22
C GLY A 59 -15.53 -7.81 7.95
N PHE A 60 -14.84 -8.94 8.11
CA PHE A 60 -14.52 -9.84 7.00
C PHE A 60 -15.49 -11.02 6.93
N LEU A 61 -15.88 -11.44 5.72
CA LEU A 61 -16.83 -12.53 5.55
C LEU A 61 -16.23 -13.87 6.01
N GLU A 62 -14.94 -14.06 5.71
CA GLU A 62 -14.16 -15.23 6.09
C GLU A 62 -14.12 -15.48 7.61
N ASP A 63 -14.25 -14.45 8.45
CA ASP A 63 -14.33 -14.58 9.90
C ASP A 63 -15.59 -15.33 10.36
N GLN A 64 -16.62 -15.40 9.52
CA GLN A 64 -17.89 -16.10 9.79
C GLN A 64 -17.94 -17.51 9.20
N LEU A 65 -16.95 -17.87 8.38
CA LEU A 65 -16.89 -19.18 7.70
C LEU A 65 -16.09 -20.21 8.50
N THR A 66 -15.37 -19.79 9.54
CA THR A 66 -14.64 -20.63 10.50
C THR A 66 -15.39 -20.79 11.81
#